data_AF-A0A1M3E6W5-F1
#
_entry.id   AF-A0A1M3E6W5-F1
#
_cell.length_a   1.000
_cell.length_b   1.000
_cell.length_c   1.000
_cell.angle_alpha   90.00
_cell.angle_beta   90.00
_cell.angle_gamma   90.00
#
_symmetry.space_group_name_H-M   'P 1'
#
loop_
_entity.id
_entity.type
_entity.pdbx_description
1 polymer ?
#
loop_
_entity_poly.entity_id
_entity_poly.type
_entity_poly.pdbx_seq_one_letter_code
_entity_poly.pdbx_strand_id
1 'polypeptide(L)'
;MIKKLFTLISFLWACQAAYAQNPQAFWLQFKKLYNADQYTTMYDLLAPSFKAQMSLKEHTAFFKNNIKQGAGKMNSAVLLQYGDEGNTFLLSFEKMQLEVLLVLDQKDKVLGWMWQPYKAIKTPTISIRYDNPLKTKTDSTIDQEARRYIAQYPKARLSFAIVSPAKTDYYYYAADELPDAQSVYELGSITKTYIGWLVARAVTEGKLDLATDIRQYLKGPYKNLERNGRPILIKHLLNHSSGLPRLPEDYMSFIKDNYNPYESYSNEDLLKSLQKSKLSAAPGTQSVYSNYGYGILGYLLEQVYQQPLEQLLNHKLQSVLQLDSITFKPTPPLIQGYDEGMEPVPAWTFKAMAGAGALKTTLKATAAFLQQQINEQDKAIKLSHTVIDPHIQPLIAYAWQVAPFKKQADTLIWHNGMTGGFSSFYGFFTQQKTGLVILSNVAQPTDAYANEILKSLQEQ
;
A
#
# COMPACT_ATOMS: atom_id res chain seq x y z
N MET A 1 21.50 -40.17 0.52
CA MET A 1 22.70 -39.33 0.31
C MET A 1 22.53 -37.83 0.64
N ILE A 2 21.41 -37.38 1.23
CA ILE A 2 21.12 -35.94 1.46
C ILE A 2 21.43 -35.46 2.90
N LYS A 3 21.92 -36.33 3.79
CA LYS A 3 22.16 -36.01 5.22
C LYS A 3 23.42 -35.15 5.50
N LYS A 4 24.19 -34.76 4.48
CA LYS A 4 25.39 -33.92 4.61
C LYS A 4 25.32 -32.64 3.74
N LEU A 5 24.17 -31.98 3.67
CA LEU A 5 24.18 -30.57 3.26
C LEU A 5 24.69 -29.78 4.47
N PHE A 6 26.01 -29.61 4.57
CA PHE A 6 26.63 -28.81 5.61
C PHE A 6 26.14 -27.37 5.48
N THR A 7 25.73 -26.80 6.60
CA THR A 7 25.60 -25.36 6.81
C THR A 7 26.98 -24.74 6.56
N LEU A 8 27.18 -24.11 5.40
CA LEU A 8 28.33 -23.22 5.22
C LEU A 8 27.95 -21.90 5.92
N ILE A 9 28.15 -21.83 7.23
CA ILE A 9 27.96 -20.60 7.99
C ILE A 9 29.25 -19.78 7.85
N SER A 10 29.27 -18.82 6.93
CA SER A 10 30.23 -17.72 7.02
C SER A 10 29.71 -16.73 8.04
N PHE A 11 30.38 -16.60 9.19
CA PHE A 11 30.08 -15.57 10.18
C PHE A 11 30.21 -14.18 9.54
N LEU A 12 29.15 -13.39 9.59
CA LEU A 12 29.18 -11.97 9.25
C LEU A 12 29.38 -11.16 10.54
N TRP A 13 30.54 -10.52 10.68
CA TRP A 13 30.61 -9.22 11.35
C TRP A 13 30.18 -8.18 10.33
N ALA A 14 28.89 -7.87 10.26
CA ALA A 14 28.39 -6.80 9.42
C ALA A 14 28.48 -5.47 10.17
N CYS A 15 29.61 -4.77 10.02
CA CYS A 15 29.58 -3.31 10.09
C CYS A 15 28.72 -2.81 8.92
N GLN A 16 27.64 -2.09 9.24
CA GLN A 16 26.84 -1.20 8.37
C GLN A 16 27.11 -1.31 6.87
N ALA A 17 26.46 -2.26 6.19
CA ALA A 17 26.48 -2.34 4.73
C ALA A 17 25.09 -1.97 4.17
N ALA A 18 25.03 -0.92 3.38
CA ALA A 18 23.83 -0.59 2.60
C ALA A 18 23.54 -1.71 1.58
N TYR A 19 22.29 -2.18 1.53
CA TYR A 19 21.86 -3.34 0.74
C TYR A 19 21.86 -3.09 -0.78
N ALA A 20 21.99 -4.19 -1.54
CA ALA A 20 21.96 -4.28 -2.99
C ALA A 20 20.74 -3.64 -3.66
N GLN A 21 20.91 -3.16 -4.90
CA GLN A 21 19.85 -2.47 -5.64
C GLN A 21 18.92 -3.42 -6.44
N ASN A 22 19.33 -4.66 -6.75
CA ASN A 22 18.50 -5.56 -7.57
C ASN A 22 18.76 -7.08 -7.40
N PRO A 23 18.25 -7.74 -6.34
CA PRO A 23 18.46 -9.16 -6.10
C PRO A 23 17.77 -10.09 -7.13
N GLN A 24 16.79 -9.60 -7.89
CA GLN A 24 16.15 -10.38 -8.96
C GLN A 24 17.08 -10.57 -10.16
N ALA A 25 17.84 -9.52 -10.53
CA ALA A 25 18.82 -9.59 -11.61
C ALA A 25 19.94 -10.61 -11.29
N PHE A 26 20.39 -10.66 -10.04
CA PHE A 26 21.35 -11.66 -9.55
C PHE A 26 20.86 -13.08 -9.82
N TRP A 27 19.63 -13.42 -9.40
CA TRP A 27 19.11 -14.79 -9.55
C TRP A 27 18.88 -15.18 -11.01
N LEU A 28 18.55 -14.22 -11.88
CA LEU A 28 18.45 -14.47 -13.32
C LEU A 28 19.82 -14.84 -13.92
N GLN A 29 20.86 -14.08 -13.58
CA GLN A 29 22.24 -14.37 -14.00
C GLN A 29 22.72 -15.70 -13.42
N PHE A 30 22.50 -15.94 -12.12
CA PHE A 30 22.87 -17.17 -11.43
C PHE A 30 22.23 -18.39 -12.10
N LYS A 31 20.91 -18.36 -12.33
CA LYS A 31 20.16 -19.44 -13.00
C LYS A 31 20.74 -19.74 -14.38
N LYS A 32 21.05 -18.72 -15.17
CA LYS A 32 21.63 -18.87 -16.51
C LYS A 32 22.97 -19.61 -16.45
N LEU A 33 23.89 -19.15 -15.61
CA LEU A 33 25.22 -19.74 -15.47
C LEU A 33 25.16 -21.17 -14.89
N TYR A 34 24.34 -21.38 -13.86
CA TYR A 34 24.14 -22.68 -13.22
C TYR A 34 23.54 -23.72 -14.17
N ASN A 35 22.55 -23.33 -14.98
CA ASN A 35 21.93 -24.23 -15.93
C ASN A 35 22.84 -24.57 -17.12
N ALA A 36 23.79 -23.69 -17.44
CA ALA A 36 24.82 -23.88 -18.46
C ALA A 36 26.12 -24.54 -17.91
N ASP A 37 26.12 -24.99 -16.65
CA ASP A 37 27.26 -25.62 -15.97
C ASP A 37 28.54 -24.74 -15.92
N GLN A 38 28.38 -23.41 -15.95
CA GLN A 38 29.47 -22.43 -15.93
C GLN A 38 29.93 -22.08 -14.51
N TYR A 39 30.30 -23.10 -13.72
CA TYR A 39 30.61 -22.96 -12.29
C TYR A 39 31.83 -22.07 -12.00
N THR A 40 32.80 -21.99 -12.93
CA THR A 40 33.94 -21.07 -12.80
C THR A 40 33.50 -19.62 -12.92
N THR A 41 32.61 -19.31 -13.86
CA THR A 41 32.05 -17.96 -14.03
C THR A 41 31.11 -17.59 -12.89
N MET A 42 30.38 -18.56 -12.34
CA MET A 42 29.57 -18.35 -11.12
C MET A 42 30.44 -17.94 -9.92
N TYR A 43 31.67 -18.44 -9.83
CA TYR A 43 32.60 -18.04 -8.76
C TYR A 43 32.92 -16.54 -8.79
N ASP A 44 32.83 -15.90 -9.96
CA ASP A 44 33.02 -14.45 -10.08
C ASP A 44 31.87 -13.62 -9.53
N LEU A 45 30.74 -14.24 -9.19
CA LEU A 45 29.65 -13.59 -8.47
C LEU A 45 30.00 -13.39 -6.98
N LEU A 46 31.02 -14.06 -6.44
CA LEU A 46 31.41 -13.94 -5.04
C LEU A 46 32.24 -12.67 -4.79
N ALA A 47 31.98 -12.01 -3.65
CA ALA A 47 32.81 -10.90 -3.20
C ALA A 47 34.21 -11.39 -2.80
N PRO A 48 35.25 -10.54 -2.86
CA PRO A 48 36.61 -10.93 -2.47
C PRO A 48 36.70 -11.51 -1.05
N SER A 49 35.94 -10.94 -0.09
CA SER A 49 35.85 -11.40 1.29
C SER A 49 35.32 -12.83 1.41
N PHE A 50 34.41 -13.23 0.51
CA PHE A 50 33.83 -14.55 0.50
C PHE A 50 34.68 -15.55 -0.29
N LYS A 51 35.34 -15.12 -1.38
CA LYS A 51 36.38 -15.90 -2.08
C LYS A 51 37.55 -16.28 -1.17
N ALA A 52 37.83 -15.50 -0.12
CA ALA A 52 38.84 -15.84 0.89
C ALA A 52 38.42 -17.01 1.80
N GLN A 53 37.13 -17.32 1.89
CA GLN A 53 36.56 -18.36 2.75
C GLN A 53 36.12 -19.61 1.97
N MET A 54 35.96 -19.49 0.65
CA MET A 54 35.53 -20.58 -0.22
C MET A 54 36.37 -20.56 -1.49
N SER A 55 37.20 -21.59 -1.70
CA SER A 55 38.01 -21.70 -2.91
C SER A 55 37.15 -22.00 -4.16
N LEU A 56 37.68 -21.71 -5.34
CA LEU A 56 37.04 -22.06 -6.62
C LEU A 56 36.72 -23.56 -6.72
N LYS A 57 37.60 -24.41 -6.16
CA LYS A 57 37.41 -25.86 -6.14
C LYS A 57 36.22 -26.25 -5.26
N GLU A 58 36.11 -25.68 -4.06
CA GLU A 58 35.00 -25.92 -3.14
C GLU A 58 33.68 -25.38 -3.70
N HIS A 59 33.69 -24.18 -4.28
CA HIS A 59 32.55 -23.59 -4.98
C HIS A 59 32.04 -24.49 -6.11
N THR A 60 32.95 -24.96 -6.97
CA THR A 60 32.61 -25.83 -8.09
C THR A 60 32.06 -27.17 -7.59
N ALA A 61 32.70 -27.77 -6.58
CA ALA A 61 32.23 -29.02 -6.00
C ALA A 61 30.84 -28.87 -5.35
N PHE A 62 30.60 -27.76 -4.65
CA PHE A 62 29.30 -27.47 -4.04
C PHE A 62 28.18 -27.45 -5.08
N PHE A 63 28.32 -26.66 -6.16
CA PHE A 63 27.25 -26.57 -7.16
C PHE A 63 27.15 -27.77 -8.08
N LYS A 64 28.28 -28.28 -8.59
CA LYS A 64 28.28 -29.38 -9.55
C LYS A 64 27.93 -30.71 -8.88
N ASN A 65 28.59 -31.03 -7.77
CA ASN A 65 28.50 -32.36 -7.18
C ASN A 65 27.41 -32.45 -6.11
N ASN A 66 27.12 -31.36 -5.38
CA ASN A 66 26.12 -31.44 -4.32
C ASN A 66 24.76 -30.96 -4.83
N ILE A 67 24.66 -29.73 -5.33
CA ILE A 67 23.36 -29.17 -5.73
C ILE A 67 22.88 -29.76 -7.06
N LYS A 68 23.63 -29.67 -8.15
CA LYS A 68 23.18 -30.10 -9.49
C LYS A 68 22.89 -31.59 -9.59
N GLN A 69 23.74 -32.42 -9.00
CA GLN A 69 23.55 -33.86 -9.00
C GLN A 69 22.25 -34.28 -8.28
N GLY A 70 21.90 -33.59 -7.18
CA GLY A 70 20.70 -33.89 -6.39
C GLY A 70 19.43 -33.18 -6.87
N ALA A 71 19.53 -31.89 -7.20
CA ALA A 71 18.40 -31.00 -7.46
C ALA A 71 18.02 -30.88 -8.94
N GLY A 72 18.96 -31.11 -9.87
CA GLY A 72 18.75 -30.88 -11.30
C GLY A 72 18.86 -29.41 -11.71
N LYS A 73 18.27 -29.02 -12.85
CA LYS A 73 18.27 -27.62 -13.31
C LYS A 73 17.42 -26.74 -12.40
N MET A 74 17.79 -25.46 -12.33
CA MET A 74 17.06 -24.44 -11.60
C MET A 74 15.92 -23.87 -12.46
N ASN A 75 14.72 -23.82 -11.90
CA ASN A 75 13.49 -23.35 -12.53
C ASN A 75 13.18 -21.89 -12.17
N SER A 76 13.21 -21.53 -10.88
CA SER A 76 12.85 -20.20 -10.40
C SER A 76 13.54 -19.83 -9.09
N ALA A 77 13.55 -18.52 -8.80
CA ALA A 77 13.89 -17.94 -7.51
C ALA A 77 12.75 -16.99 -7.12
N VAL A 78 12.12 -17.22 -5.98
CA VAL A 78 11.04 -16.39 -5.45
C VAL A 78 11.48 -15.83 -4.11
N LEU A 79 11.34 -14.52 -3.92
CA LEU A 79 11.63 -13.91 -2.63
C LEU A 79 10.58 -14.37 -1.60
N LEU A 80 11.03 -14.96 -0.50
CA LEU A 80 10.18 -15.34 0.63
C LEU A 80 10.09 -14.22 1.65
N GLN A 81 11.22 -13.57 1.96
CA GLN A 81 11.29 -12.59 3.04
C GLN A 81 12.42 -11.59 2.78
N TYR A 82 12.13 -10.31 3.03
CA TYR A 82 13.16 -9.27 3.19
C TYR A 82 13.68 -9.29 4.62
N GLY A 83 14.98 -9.13 4.81
CA GLY A 83 15.59 -9.12 6.14
C GLY A 83 16.72 -8.11 6.26
N ASP A 84 16.89 -7.61 7.49
CA ASP A 84 17.97 -6.70 7.88
C ASP A 84 19.36 -7.37 7.83
N GLU A 85 19.46 -8.68 7.57
CA GLU A 85 20.75 -9.36 7.43
C GLU A 85 20.91 -10.03 6.05
N GLY A 86 19.95 -9.81 5.15
CA GLY A 86 19.88 -10.45 3.85
C GLY A 86 18.46 -10.83 3.45
N ASN A 87 18.30 -11.27 2.21
CA ASN A 87 17.01 -11.64 1.65
C ASN A 87 16.90 -13.16 1.55
N THR A 88 15.77 -13.72 1.97
CA THR A 88 15.50 -15.16 1.90
C THR A 88 14.71 -15.50 0.65
N PHE A 89 15.19 -16.48 -0.13
CA PHE A 89 14.58 -16.91 -1.38
C PHE A 89 14.21 -18.39 -1.35
N LEU A 90 13.07 -18.72 -1.94
CA LEU A 90 12.72 -20.08 -2.37
C LEU A 90 13.25 -20.31 -3.77
N LEU A 91 14.23 -21.21 -3.89
CA LEU A 91 14.73 -21.68 -5.17
C LEU A 91 14.08 -23.00 -5.53
N SER A 92 13.42 -23.05 -6.68
CA SER A 92 12.84 -24.28 -7.22
C SER A 92 13.76 -24.88 -8.27
N PHE A 93 14.06 -26.17 -8.12
CA PHE A 93 14.80 -26.99 -9.08
C PHE A 93 13.90 -28.12 -9.62
N GLU A 94 14.39 -28.88 -10.59
CA GLU A 94 13.67 -30.02 -11.18
C GLU A 94 13.25 -31.07 -10.15
N LYS A 95 14.08 -31.32 -9.12
CA LYS A 95 13.90 -32.45 -8.18
C LYS A 95 13.65 -32.01 -6.74
N MET A 96 13.87 -30.74 -6.41
CA MET A 96 13.69 -30.26 -5.04
C MET A 96 13.55 -28.74 -4.95
N GLN A 97 13.18 -28.27 -3.78
CA GLN A 97 13.20 -26.86 -3.41
C GLN A 97 14.22 -26.62 -2.30
N LEU A 98 14.95 -25.51 -2.41
CA LEU A 98 15.92 -25.06 -1.43
C LEU A 98 15.56 -23.65 -1.01
N GLU A 99 15.74 -23.35 0.27
CA GLU A 99 15.69 -21.99 0.78
C GLU A 99 17.10 -21.44 0.87
N VAL A 100 17.28 -20.19 0.42
CA VAL A 100 18.57 -19.52 0.42
C VAL A 100 18.45 -18.13 1.03
N LEU A 101 19.11 -17.92 2.16
CA LEU A 101 19.44 -16.58 2.63
C LEU A 101 20.60 -16.07 1.79
N LEU A 102 20.42 -14.92 1.15
CA LEU A 102 21.40 -14.29 0.27
C LEU A 102 21.75 -12.89 0.78
N VAL A 103 23.05 -12.66 0.95
CA VAL A 103 23.61 -11.36 1.32
C VAL A 103 24.48 -10.86 0.18
N LEU A 104 24.11 -9.71 -0.38
CA LEU A 104 24.81 -9.06 -1.49
C LEU A 104 25.44 -7.75 -1.02
N ASP A 105 26.61 -7.40 -1.55
CA ASP A 105 27.18 -6.06 -1.40
C ASP A 105 26.53 -5.05 -2.37
N GLN A 106 26.98 -3.78 -2.31
CA GLN A 106 26.49 -2.70 -3.17
C GLN A 106 26.80 -2.89 -4.67
N LYS A 107 27.64 -3.87 -5.04
CA LYS A 107 27.99 -4.23 -6.42
C LYS A 107 27.34 -5.57 -6.83
N ASP A 108 26.31 -6.00 -6.11
CA ASP A 108 25.58 -7.25 -6.30
C ASP A 108 26.48 -8.50 -6.22
N LYS A 109 27.61 -8.44 -5.49
CA LYS A 109 28.47 -9.60 -5.21
C LYS A 109 28.04 -10.29 -3.92
N VAL A 110 28.14 -11.61 -3.89
CA VAL A 110 27.77 -12.43 -2.72
C VAL A 110 28.76 -12.21 -1.58
N LEU A 111 28.32 -11.56 -0.51
CA LEU A 111 29.03 -11.45 0.76
C LEU A 111 28.89 -12.71 1.60
N GLY A 112 27.75 -13.37 1.48
CA GLY A 112 27.45 -14.63 2.15
C GLY A 112 26.14 -15.22 1.66
N TRP A 113 25.99 -16.52 1.87
CA TRP A 113 24.72 -17.21 1.65
C TRP A 113 24.56 -18.37 2.62
N MET A 114 23.32 -18.79 2.82
CA MET A 114 23.03 -19.99 3.57
C MET A 114 21.99 -20.80 2.81
N TRP A 115 22.33 -22.04 2.48
CA TRP A 115 21.49 -22.96 1.72
C TRP A 115 20.92 -24.02 2.65
N GLN A 116 19.61 -24.20 2.63
CA GLN A 116 18.96 -25.24 3.41
C GLN A 116 17.82 -25.91 2.63
N PRO A 117 17.49 -27.18 2.92
CA PRO A 117 16.30 -27.81 2.38
C PRO A 117 15.07 -26.97 2.72
N TYR A 118 14.24 -26.66 1.72
CA TYR A 118 12.98 -25.99 1.99
C TYR A 118 12.07 -26.97 2.74
N LYS A 119 11.73 -26.63 3.98
CA LYS A 119 10.64 -27.29 4.69
C LYS A 119 9.41 -26.48 4.39
N ALA A 120 8.53 -27.01 3.54
CA ALA A 120 7.19 -26.49 3.42
C ALA A 120 6.61 -26.38 4.83
N ILE A 121 6.39 -25.15 5.30
CA ILE A 121 5.46 -24.94 6.38
C ILE A 121 4.16 -25.52 5.82
N LYS A 122 3.69 -26.63 6.40
CA LYS A 122 2.35 -27.11 6.12
C LYS A 122 1.43 -26.02 6.66
N THR A 123 1.12 -25.02 5.82
CA THR A 123 -0.01 -24.16 6.08
C THR A 123 -1.18 -25.12 6.23
N PRO A 124 -1.85 -25.14 7.38
CA PRO A 124 -3.06 -25.94 7.51
C PRO A 124 -3.93 -25.63 6.30
N THR A 125 -4.59 -26.64 5.73
CA THR A 125 -5.60 -26.40 4.71
C THR A 125 -6.73 -25.61 5.39
N ILE A 126 -6.62 -24.30 5.36
CA ILE A 126 -7.63 -23.41 5.94
C ILE A 126 -8.86 -23.59 5.08
N SER A 127 -9.94 -24.07 5.70
CA SER A 127 -11.24 -24.11 5.04
C SER A 127 -11.68 -22.66 4.86
N ILE A 128 -11.77 -22.21 3.61
CA ILE A 128 -12.16 -20.85 3.26
C ILE A 128 -13.63 -20.87 2.86
N ARG A 129 -14.43 -20.07 3.57
CA ARG A 129 -15.80 -19.76 3.23
C ARG A 129 -15.81 -18.61 2.23
N TYR A 130 -16.72 -18.68 1.27
CA TYR A 130 -16.89 -17.66 0.23
C TYR A 130 -18.29 -17.72 -0.38
N ASP A 131 -18.74 -16.62 -0.97
CA ASP A 131 -20.00 -16.53 -1.74
C ASP A 131 -19.77 -16.28 -3.24
N ASN A 132 -18.51 -16.26 -3.69
CA ASN A 132 -18.15 -16.11 -5.08
C ASN A 132 -18.75 -17.24 -5.96
N PRO A 133 -19.50 -16.91 -7.03
CA PRO A 133 -20.14 -17.90 -7.90
C PRO A 133 -19.18 -18.67 -8.81
N LEU A 134 -17.92 -18.22 -8.97
CA LEU A 134 -16.88 -18.87 -9.80
C LEU A 134 -17.30 -19.09 -11.26
N LYS A 135 -18.00 -18.12 -11.86
CA LYS A 135 -18.54 -18.23 -13.23
C LYS A 135 -17.61 -17.63 -14.28
N THR A 136 -16.84 -16.61 -13.92
CA THR A 136 -15.97 -15.88 -14.85
C THR A 136 -14.49 -16.10 -14.57
N LYS A 137 -13.64 -15.69 -15.52
CA LYS A 137 -12.19 -15.66 -15.31
C LYS A 137 -11.82 -14.74 -14.14
N THR A 138 -12.46 -13.58 -14.03
CA THR A 138 -12.25 -12.65 -12.91
C THR A 138 -12.72 -13.23 -11.59
N ASP A 139 -13.85 -13.94 -11.56
CA ASP A 139 -14.29 -14.67 -10.36
C ASP A 139 -13.21 -15.64 -9.89
N SER A 140 -12.62 -16.39 -10.83
CA SER A 140 -11.54 -17.34 -10.54
C SER A 140 -10.26 -16.64 -10.07
N THR A 141 -9.93 -15.47 -10.63
CA THR A 141 -8.78 -14.67 -10.18
C THR A 141 -9.02 -14.12 -8.76
N ILE A 142 -10.21 -13.62 -8.46
CA ILE A 142 -10.57 -13.15 -7.11
C ILE A 142 -10.43 -14.30 -6.11
N ASP A 143 -10.95 -15.48 -6.42
CA ASP A 143 -10.84 -16.65 -5.55
C ASP A 143 -9.39 -17.06 -5.29
N GLN A 144 -8.57 -17.12 -6.34
CA GLN A 144 -7.14 -17.41 -6.20
C GLN A 144 -6.44 -16.40 -5.29
N GLU A 145 -6.67 -15.11 -5.49
CA GLU A 145 -6.01 -14.04 -4.72
C GLU A 145 -6.52 -13.97 -3.27
N ALA A 146 -7.81 -14.18 -3.04
CA ALA A 146 -8.39 -14.26 -1.70
C ALA A 146 -7.82 -15.45 -0.91
N ARG A 147 -7.71 -16.62 -1.56
CA ARG A 147 -7.07 -17.80 -0.94
C ARG A 147 -5.60 -17.56 -0.63
N ARG A 148 -4.87 -16.91 -1.54
CA ARG A 148 -3.46 -16.55 -1.34
C ARG A 148 -3.28 -15.60 -0.16
N TYR A 149 -4.19 -14.64 0.02
CA TYR A 149 -4.17 -13.71 1.14
C TYR A 149 -4.51 -14.41 2.47
N ILE A 150 -5.62 -15.17 2.53
CA ILE A 150 -6.07 -15.86 3.77
C ILE A 150 -5.07 -16.95 4.20
N ALA A 151 -4.37 -17.59 3.26
CA ALA A 151 -3.32 -18.55 3.59
C ALA A 151 -2.15 -17.90 4.36
N GLN A 152 -1.88 -16.61 4.13
CA GLN A 152 -0.88 -15.83 4.86
C GLN A 152 -1.45 -15.19 6.13
N TYR A 153 -2.74 -14.83 6.10
CA TYR A 153 -3.42 -14.12 7.17
C TYR A 153 -4.71 -14.85 7.57
N PRO A 154 -4.65 -15.91 8.39
CA PRO A 154 -5.79 -16.82 8.60
C PRO A 154 -7.03 -16.21 9.26
N LYS A 155 -6.91 -15.05 9.93
CA LYS A 155 -8.04 -14.30 10.52
C LYS A 155 -8.59 -13.21 9.59
N ALA A 156 -8.10 -13.14 8.35
CA ALA A 156 -8.54 -12.15 7.39
C ALA A 156 -10.00 -12.39 6.95
N ARG A 157 -10.76 -11.31 6.94
CA ARG A 157 -12.10 -11.18 6.37
C ARG A 157 -12.00 -10.20 5.21
N LEU A 158 -12.09 -10.71 4.00
CA LEU A 158 -11.93 -9.95 2.77
C LEU A 158 -13.29 -9.66 2.14
N SER A 159 -13.41 -8.44 1.64
CA SER A 159 -14.59 -7.91 0.95
C SER A 159 -14.15 -7.31 -0.38
N PHE A 160 -14.69 -7.81 -1.49
CA PHE A 160 -14.37 -7.35 -2.84
C PHE A 160 -15.61 -6.80 -3.55
N ALA A 161 -15.44 -5.73 -4.32
CA ALA A 161 -16.47 -5.29 -5.27
C ALA A 161 -15.88 -5.04 -6.66
N ILE A 162 -16.51 -5.59 -7.69
CA ILE A 162 -16.27 -5.22 -9.08
C ILE A 162 -17.35 -4.22 -9.48
N VAL A 163 -16.93 -3.01 -9.87
CA VAL A 163 -17.82 -1.86 -10.04
C VAL A 163 -17.82 -1.43 -11.51
N SER A 164 -19.01 -1.27 -12.08
CA SER A 164 -19.24 -0.72 -13.42
C SER A 164 -20.36 0.34 -13.39
N PRO A 165 -20.60 1.11 -14.47
CA PRO A 165 -21.71 2.05 -14.53
C PRO A 165 -23.07 1.40 -14.29
N ALA A 166 -23.25 0.16 -14.78
CA ALA A 166 -24.54 -0.51 -14.78
C ALA A 166 -24.78 -1.40 -13.56
N LYS A 167 -23.72 -1.96 -12.96
CA LYS A 167 -23.84 -2.92 -11.86
C LYS A 167 -22.61 -2.97 -10.95
N THR A 168 -22.80 -3.52 -9.76
CA THR A 168 -21.74 -3.89 -8.84
C THR A 168 -21.92 -5.35 -8.43
N ASP A 169 -20.85 -6.14 -8.57
CA ASP A 169 -20.78 -7.53 -8.09
C ASP A 169 -19.95 -7.54 -6.80
N TYR A 170 -20.42 -8.26 -5.77
CA TYR A 170 -19.80 -8.32 -4.45
C TYR A 170 -19.32 -9.74 -4.14
N TYR A 171 -18.21 -9.85 -3.41
CA TYR A 171 -17.62 -11.13 -3.02
C TYR A 171 -17.02 -11.03 -1.61
N TYR A 172 -17.28 -12.04 -0.78
CA TYR A 172 -16.83 -12.10 0.60
C TYR A 172 -16.04 -13.40 0.84
N TYR A 173 -14.96 -13.30 1.61
CA TYR A 173 -14.08 -14.43 1.93
C TYR A 173 -13.59 -14.37 3.37
N ALA A 174 -13.58 -15.52 4.04
CA ALA A 174 -13.00 -15.66 5.38
C ALA A 174 -12.69 -17.13 5.69
N ALA A 175 -11.79 -17.38 6.63
CA ALA A 175 -11.60 -18.72 7.20
C ALA A 175 -12.68 -19.10 8.21
N ASP A 176 -13.20 -18.09 8.94
CA ASP A 176 -14.11 -18.24 10.06
C ASP A 176 -15.54 -17.80 9.71
N GLU A 177 -15.81 -16.50 9.76
CA GLU A 177 -17.11 -15.88 9.59
C GLU A 177 -17.01 -14.91 8.42
N LEU A 178 -17.88 -15.10 7.44
CA LEU A 178 -17.94 -14.20 6.30
C LEU A 178 -18.33 -12.80 6.77
N PRO A 179 -17.64 -11.75 6.29
CA PRO A 179 -18.20 -10.41 6.33
C PRO A 179 -19.49 -10.37 5.50
N ASP A 180 -20.33 -9.40 5.80
CA ASP A 180 -21.61 -9.18 5.13
C ASP A 180 -21.75 -7.73 4.64
N ALA A 181 -22.92 -7.39 4.10
CA ALA A 181 -23.20 -6.06 3.58
C ALA A 181 -23.17 -4.95 4.66
N GLN A 182 -23.29 -5.31 5.94
CA GLN A 182 -23.27 -4.38 7.06
C GLN A 182 -21.89 -4.24 7.70
N SER A 183 -20.98 -5.18 7.44
CA SER A 183 -19.62 -5.17 7.97
C SER A 183 -18.90 -3.86 7.61
N VAL A 184 -18.52 -3.11 8.64
CA VAL A 184 -17.81 -1.82 8.49
C VAL A 184 -16.32 -2.05 8.61
N TYR A 185 -15.55 -1.33 7.78
CA TYR A 185 -14.09 -1.37 7.71
C TYR A 185 -13.51 0.03 7.91
N GLU A 186 -12.27 0.12 8.40
CA GLU A 186 -11.48 1.34 8.26
C GLU A 186 -10.91 1.45 6.85
N LEU A 187 -11.23 2.53 6.14
CA LEU A 187 -10.70 2.75 4.79
C LEU A 187 -9.28 3.33 4.80
N GLY A 188 -8.79 3.78 5.96
CA GLY A 188 -7.50 4.44 6.08
C GLY A 188 -7.35 5.56 5.04
N SER A 189 -6.23 5.56 4.31
CA SER A 189 -5.89 6.67 3.41
C SER A 189 -6.78 6.83 2.18
N ILE A 190 -7.67 5.88 1.86
CA ILE A 190 -8.76 6.13 0.90
C ILE A 190 -9.61 7.34 1.34
N THR A 191 -9.72 7.64 2.65
CA THR A 191 -10.38 8.86 3.18
C THR A 191 -9.95 10.13 2.43
N LYS A 192 -8.69 10.23 1.99
CA LYS A 192 -8.15 11.40 1.31
C LYS A 192 -8.87 11.72 0.00
N THR A 193 -9.32 10.71 -0.72
CA THR A 193 -10.09 10.90 -1.97
C THR A 193 -11.49 11.48 -1.71
N TYR A 194 -12.10 11.17 -0.57
CA TYR A 194 -13.34 11.80 -0.13
C TYR A 194 -13.11 13.26 0.25
N ILE A 195 -11.99 13.56 0.92
CA ILE A 195 -11.58 14.93 1.20
C ILE A 195 -11.25 15.70 -0.08
N GLY A 196 -10.55 15.06 -1.02
CA GLY A 196 -10.25 15.61 -2.34
C GLY A 196 -11.51 15.96 -3.12
N TRP A 197 -12.49 15.05 -3.16
CA TRP A 197 -13.81 15.32 -3.72
C TRP A 197 -14.52 16.48 -3.01
N LEU A 198 -14.44 16.57 -1.68
CA LEU A 198 -15.05 17.67 -0.93
C LEU A 198 -14.37 19.03 -1.20
N VAL A 199 -13.05 19.04 -1.43
CA VAL A 199 -12.33 20.22 -1.94
C VAL A 199 -12.79 20.57 -3.35
N ALA A 200 -12.89 19.60 -4.25
CA ALA A 200 -13.43 19.82 -5.59
C ALA A 200 -14.85 20.39 -5.53
N ARG A 201 -15.67 19.92 -4.59
CA ARG A 201 -17.02 20.44 -4.35
C ARG A 201 -16.98 21.90 -3.90
N ALA A 202 -16.12 22.25 -2.95
CA ALA A 202 -15.93 23.63 -2.52
C ALA A 202 -15.50 24.56 -3.66
N VAL A 203 -14.64 24.07 -4.57
CA VAL A 203 -14.24 24.80 -5.78
C VAL A 203 -15.43 25.00 -6.71
N THR A 204 -16.20 23.96 -7.02
CA THR A 204 -17.39 24.08 -7.88
C THR A 204 -18.50 24.95 -7.30
N GLU A 205 -18.55 25.08 -5.96
CA GLU A 205 -19.46 25.96 -5.23
C GLU A 205 -18.92 27.40 -5.09
N GLY A 206 -17.73 27.70 -5.62
CA GLY A 206 -17.10 29.03 -5.52
C GLY A 206 -16.65 29.41 -4.11
N LYS A 207 -16.57 28.45 -3.19
CA LYS A 207 -16.20 28.65 -1.78
C LYS A 207 -14.70 28.59 -1.52
N LEU A 208 -13.94 28.04 -2.46
CA LEU A 208 -12.51 27.78 -2.32
C LEU A 208 -11.83 27.82 -3.69
N ASP A 209 -10.59 28.30 -3.74
CA ASP A 209 -9.74 28.29 -4.94
C ASP A 209 -8.45 27.52 -4.65
N LEU A 210 -8.05 26.67 -5.59
CA LEU A 210 -6.84 25.86 -5.55
C LEU A 210 -5.55 26.71 -5.45
N ALA A 211 -5.58 27.93 -5.99
CA ALA A 211 -4.48 28.88 -5.96
C ALA A 211 -4.47 29.75 -4.69
N THR A 212 -5.45 29.61 -3.79
CA THR A 212 -5.48 30.36 -2.54
C THR A 212 -4.38 29.89 -1.60
N ASP A 213 -3.68 30.86 -1.00
CA ASP A 213 -2.77 30.65 0.12
C ASP A 213 -3.54 30.17 1.36
N ILE A 214 -3.13 29.05 1.94
CA ILE A 214 -3.84 28.44 3.07
C ILE A 214 -3.92 29.36 4.29
N ARG A 215 -2.99 30.33 4.41
CA ARG A 215 -2.95 31.30 5.52
C ARG A 215 -4.21 32.16 5.60
N GLN A 216 -4.95 32.33 4.50
CA GLN A 216 -6.21 33.08 4.49
C GLN A 216 -7.32 32.43 5.33
N TYR A 217 -7.21 31.13 5.59
CA TYR A 217 -8.18 30.35 6.36
C TYR A 217 -7.70 30.05 7.79
N LEU A 218 -6.54 30.57 8.19
CA LEU A 218 -5.92 30.31 9.49
C LEU A 218 -5.90 31.59 10.33
N LYS A 219 -6.17 31.46 11.63
CA LYS A 219 -6.05 32.56 12.60
C LYS A 219 -4.65 32.59 13.21
N GLY A 220 -3.88 33.65 12.98
CA GLY A 220 -2.55 33.88 13.56
C GLY A 220 -1.42 34.05 12.54
N PRO A 221 -0.18 34.34 12.99
CA PRO A 221 0.94 34.59 12.11
C PRO A 221 1.62 33.29 11.65
N TYR A 222 1.38 32.89 10.40
CA TYR A 222 1.95 31.67 9.78
C TYR A 222 3.02 31.98 8.74
N LYS A 223 3.98 32.86 9.08
CA LYS A 223 5.06 33.27 8.14
C LYS A 223 5.96 32.11 7.71
N ASN A 224 5.99 31.03 8.49
CA ASN A 224 6.74 29.80 8.23
C ASN A 224 6.11 28.91 7.13
N LEU A 225 4.87 29.19 6.70
CA LEU A 225 4.16 28.41 5.67
C LEU A 225 4.49 28.87 4.24
N GLU A 226 5.73 29.31 4.05
CA GLU A 226 6.33 29.56 2.75
C GLU A 226 7.80 29.18 2.77
N ARG A 227 8.35 28.85 1.60
CA ARG A 227 9.79 28.66 1.43
C ARG A 227 10.21 29.15 0.05
N ASN A 228 11.32 29.87 -0.02
CA ASN A 228 11.83 30.51 -1.24
C ASN A 228 10.79 31.42 -1.91
N GLY A 229 10.03 32.19 -1.12
CA GLY A 229 8.98 33.10 -1.60
C GLY A 229 7.75 32.41 -2.18
N ARG A 230 7.61 31.09 -2.00
CA ARG A 230 6.44 30.31 -2.44
C ARG A 230 5.59 29.91 -1.24
N PRO A 231 4.35 30.43 -1.11
CA PRO A 231 3.45 30.00 -0.05
C PRO A 231 2.86 28.61 -0.30
N ILE A 232 2.37 27.97 0.76
CA ILE A 232 1.53 26.78 0.61
C ILE A 232 0.16 27.19 0.08
N LEU A 233 -0.22 26.65 -1.07
CA LEU A 233 -1.53 26.82 -1.69
C LEU A 233 -2.38 25.57 -1.42
N ILE A 234 -3.72 25.68 -1.51
CA ILE A 234 -4.63 24.53 -1.35
C ILE A 234 -4.19 23.37 -2.24
N LYS A 235 -3.88 23.62 -3.52
CA LYS A 235 -3.47 22.57 -4.45
C LYS A 235 -2.24 21.78 -3.99
N HIS A 236 -1.31 22.43 -3.29
CA HIS A 236 -0.11 21.78 -2.78
C HIS A 236 -0.40 20.77 -1.65
N LEU A 237 -1.52 20.94 -0.94
CA LEU A 237 -1.95 19.94 0.05
C LEU A 237 -2.55 18.71 -0.64
N LEU A 238 -3.34 18.91 -1.71
CA LEU A 238 -4.02 17.84 -2.45
C LEU A 238 -3.03 16.84 -3.08
N ASN A 239 -1.99 17.34 -3.77
CA ASN A 239 -0.99 16.51 -4.46
C ASN A 239 0.27 16.25 -3.62
N HIS A 240 0.20 16.51 -2.32
CA HIS A 240 1.31 16.35 -1.38
C HIS A 240 2.58 17.17 -1.72
N SER A 241 2.47 18.25 -2.50
CA SER A 241 3.61 19.10 -2.85
C SER A 241 3.80 20.33 -1.95
N SER A 242 3.30 20.32 -0.72
CA SER A 242 3.38 21.47 0.20
C SER A 242 4.74 21.66 0.85
N GLY A 243 5.60 20.64 0.82
CA GLY A 243 6.86 20.62 1.58
C GLY A 243 6.67 20.29 3.07
N LEU A 244 5.43 20.10 3.55
CA LEU A 244 5.17 19.64 4.91
C LEU A 244 5.64 18.18 5.09
N PRO A 245 6.13 17.81 6.28
CA PRO A 245 6.47 16.42 6.58
C PRO A 245 5.22 15.51 6.59
N ARG A 246 5.45 14.19 6.70
CA ARG A 246 4.36 13.20 6.77
C ARG A 246 3.38 13.48 7.91
N LEU A 247 3.94 13.78 9.08
CA LEU A 247 3.29 14.11 10.34
C LEU A 247 3.98 15.35 10.94
N PRO A 248 3.33 16.10 11.84
CA PRO A 248 3.98 17.15 12.62
C PRO A 248 5.27 16.66 13.30
N GLU A 249 6.30 17.51 13.40
CA GLU A 249 7.59 17.11 14.01
C GLU A 249 7.46 16.72 15.49
N ASP A 250 6.56 17.39 16.20
CA ASP A 250 6.24 17.14 17.61
C ASP A 250 5.16 16.07 17.81
N TYR A 251 4.66 15.45 16.73
CA TYR A 251 3.53 14.52 16.78
C TYR A 251 3.70 13.38 17.79
N MET A 252 4.90 12.80 17.86
CA MET A 252 5.20 11.69 18.77
C MET A 252 5.00 12.07 20.24
N SER A 253 5.15 13.34 20.61
CA SER A 253 4.95 13.81 21.98
C SER A 253 3.47 13.84 22.41
N PHE A 254 2.54 13.75 21.45
CA PHE A 254 1.10 13.74 21.71
C PHE A 254 0.50 12.33 21.75
N ILE A 255 1.25 11.30 21.37
CA ILE A 255 0.76 9.92 21.35
C ILE A 255 0.62 9.43 22.80
N LYS A 256 -0.61 9.18 23.22
CA LYS A 256 -0.94 8.59 24.54
C LYS A 256 -1.16 7.09 24.47
N ASP A 257 -1.57 6.59 23.30
CA ASP A 257 -1.78 5.18 23.00
C ASP A 257 -1.14 4.87 21.64
N ASN A 258 -0.16 3.96 21.64
CA ASN A 258 0.54 3.55 20.43
C ASN A 258 -0.36 2.78 19.46
N TYR A 259 -1.43 2.15 19.95
CA TYR A 259 -2.41 1.45 19.12
C TYR A 259 -3.49 2.38 18.56
N ASN A 260 -3.62 3.60 19.10
CA ASN A 260 -4.56 4.62 18.65
C ASN A 260 -3.89 6.00 18.51
N PRO A 261 -2.92 6.15 17.59
CA PRO A 261 -1.96 7.25 17.61
C PRO A 261 -2.57 8.62 17.27
N TYR A 262 -3.77 8.69 16.70
CA TYR A 262 -4.42 9.94 16.23
C TYR A 262 -5.48 10.50 17.19
N GLU A 263 -5.85 9.77 18.24
CA GLU A 263 -6.98 10.12 19.11
C GLU A 263 -6.70 11.35 19.97
N SER A 264 -5.44 11.54 20.36
CA SER A 264 -5.05 12.59 21.31
C SER A 264 -4.67 13.91 20.66
N TYR A 265 -4.55 13.97 19.33
CA TYR A 265 -4.05 15.14 18.61
C TYR A 265 -5.17 16.09 18.16
N SER A 266 -5.38 17.17 18.91
CA SER A 266 -6.51 18.10 18.75
C SER A 266 -6.29 19.16 17.65
N ASN A 267 -7.35 19.90 17.28
CA ASN A 267 -7.23 21.02 16.35
C ASN A 267 -6.33 22.14 16.92
N GLU A 268 -6.31 22.32 18.24
CA GLU A 268 -5.42 23.27 18.90
C GLU A 268 -3.95 22.83 18.75
N ASP A 269 -3.68 21.53 18.93
CA ASP A 269 -2.33 20.96 18.73
C ASP A 269 -1.90 21.09 17.27
N LEU A 270 -2.79 20.80 16.31
CA LEU A 270 -2.55 21.01 14.88
C LEU A 270 -2.09 22.44 14.58
N LEU A 271 -2.83 23.44 15.07
CA LEU A 271 -2.51 24.85 14.82
C LEU A 271 -1.19 25.26 15.49
N LYS A 272 -0.93 24.79 16.72
CA LYS A 272 0.34 25.04 17.43
C LYS A 272 1.54 24.42 16.72
N SER A 273 1.43 23.16 16.27
CA SER A 273 2.47 22.50 15.48
C SER A 273 2.66 23.20 14.13
N LEU A 274 1.58 23.72 13.53
CA LEU A 274 1.63 24.41 12.24
C LEU A 274 2.39 25.73 12.31
N GLN A 275 2.27 26.48 13.41
CA GLN A 275 3.07 27.68 13.66
C GLN A 275 4.58 27.41 13.77
N LYS A 276 4.97 26.17 14.11
CA LYS A 276 6.37 25.76 14.29
C LYS A 276 6.91 24.92 13.14
N SER A 277 6.07 24.60 12.16
CA SER A 277 6.41 23.67 11.08
C SER A 277 7.50 24.20 10.18
N LYS A 278 8.40 23.31 9.74
CA LYS A 278 9.45 23.58 8.76
C LYS A 278 9.15 22.86 7.45
N LEU A 279 9.21 23.58 6.34
CA LEU A 279 9.01 22.98 5.03
C LEU A 279 10.31 22.34 4.54
N SER A 280 10.28 21.07 4.16
CA SER A 280 11.44 20.31 3.65
C SER A 280 11.85 20.73 2.24
N ALA A 281 10.91 21.26 1.45
CA ALA A 281 11.12 21.81 0.12
C ALA A 281 10.21 23.03 -0.12
N ALA A 282 10.48 23.77 -1.19
CA ALA A 282 9.59 24.84 -1.61
C ALA A 282 8.24 24.26 -2.08
N PRO A 283 7.10 24.85 -1.70
CA PRO A 283 5.80 24.38 -2.18
C PRO A 283 5.74 24.33 -3.72
N GLY A 284 5.16 23.26 -4.24
CA GLY A 284 4.99 23.01 -5.67
C GLY A 284 6.26 22.51 -6.39
N THR A 285 7.28 22.00 -5.69
CA THR A 285 8.49 21.48 -6.36
C THR A 285 8.65 19.97 -6.33
N GLN A 286 8.11 19.28 -5.33
CA GLN A 286 8.18 17.83 -5.21
C GLN A 286 7.03 17.31 -4.35
N SER A 287 6.54 16.10 -4.66
CA SER A 287 5.50 15.44 -3.86
C SER A 287 6.13 14.62 -2.72
N VAL A 288 5.68 14.86 -1.50
CA VAL A 288 6.06 14.08 -0.30
C VAL A 288 4.79 13.77 0.48
N TYR A 289 4.40 12.49 0.50
CA TYR A 289 3.15 12.05 1.10
C TYR A 289 2.98 12.58 2.54
N SER A 290 1.88 13.31 2.75
CA SER A 290 1.63 14.03 4.00
C SER A 290 0.22 13.80 4.51
N ASN A 291 0.12 13.05 5.62
CA ASN A 291 -1.10 12.99 6.42
C ASN A 291 -1.38 14.37 7.02
N TYR A 292 -0.33 15.07 7.44
CA TYR A 292 -0.44 16.40 8.01
C TYR A 292 -1.13 17.39 7.07
N GLY A 293 -0.77 17.40 5.78
CA GLY A 293 -1.44 18.22 4.78
C GLY A 293 -2.94 17.92 4.64
N TYR A 294 -3.36 16.66 4.81
CA TYR A 294 -4.77 16.26 4.76
C TYR A 294 -5.52 16.52 6.08
N GLY A 295 -4.83 16.51 7.22
CA GLY A 295 -5.37 17.04 8.48
C GLY A 295 -5.69 18.54 8.36
N ILE A 296 -4.75 19.30 7.78
CA ILE A 296 -4.94 20.72 7.49
C ILE A 296 -6.11 20.92 6.52
N LEU A 297 -6.18 20.19 5.40
CA LEU A 297 -7.33 20.28 4.47
C LEU A 297 -8.66 20.01 5.16
N GLY A 298 -8.72 19.00 6.03
CA GLY A 298 -9.90 18.73 6.85
C GLY A 298 -10.31 19.94 7.69
N TYR A 299 -9.37 20.51 8.44
CA TYR A 299 -9.60 21.72 9.23
C TYR A 299 -10.04 22.93 8.36
N LEU A 300 -9.39 23.15 7.21
CA LEU A 300 -9.73 24.24 6.30
C LEU A 300 -11.17 24.11 5.78
N LEU A 301 -11.61 22.89 5.42
CA LEU A 301 -12.98 22.63 5.01
C LEU A 301 -13.98 22.94 6.12
N GLU A 302 -13.66 22.63 7.39
CA GLU A 302 -14.50 23.04 8.53
C GLU A 302 -14.62 24.56 8.62
N GLN A 303 -13.55 25.31 8.35
CA GLN A 303 -13.59 26.78 8.34
C GLN A 303 -14.39 27.34 7.15
N VAL A 304 -14.27 26.73 5.98
CA VAL A 304 -14.98 27.18 4.76
C VAL A 304 -16.49 26.95 4.87
N TYR A 305 -16.89 25.82 5.46
CA TYR A 305 -18.31 25.45 5.57
C TYR A 305 -18.93 25.76 6.93
N GLN A 306 -18.14 26.12 7.94
CA GLN A 306 -18.59 26.33 9.32
C GLN A 306 -19.35 25.10 9.88
N GLN A 307 -18.87 23.91 9.53
CA GLN A 307 -19.49 22.63 9.90
C GLN A 307 -18.42 21.58 10.23
N PRO A 308 -18.60 20.73 11.25
CA PRO A 308 -17.69 19.63 11.54
C PRO A 308 -17.50 18.70 10.34
N LEU A 309 -16.27 18.23 10.12
CA LEU A 309 -15.88 17.52 8.90
C LEU A 309 -16.72 16.27 8.64
N GLU A 310 -16.99 15.46 9.65
CA GLU A 310 -17.81 14.24 9.53
C GLU A 310 -19.24 14.56 9.08
N GLN A 311 -19.84 15.61 9.64
CA GLN A 311 -21.20 16.01 9.32
C GLN A 311 -21.27 16.64 7.92
N LEU A 312 -20.28 17.47 7.59
CA LEU A 312 -20.15 18.06 6.25
C LEU A 312 -20.03 16.97 5.19
N LEU A 313 -19.17 15.98 5.42
CA LEU A 313 -18.94 14.90 4.47
C LEU A 313 -20.21 14.05 4.28
N ASN A 314 -20.89 13.67 5.37
CA ASN A 314 -22.16 12.96 5.29
C ASN A 314 -23.24 13.74 4.54
N HIS A 315 -23.43 15.02 4.87
CA HIS A 315 -24.42 15.87 4.22
C HIS A 315 -24.14 16.01 2.72
N LYS A 316 -22.88 16.25 2.32
CA LYS A 316 -22.54 16.33 0.90
C LYS A 316 -22.68 14.98 0.21
N LEU A 317 -22.28 13.89 0.84
CA LEU A 317 -22.40 12.55 0.26
C LEU A 317 -23.86 12.17 0.01
N GLN A 318 -24.80 12.54 0.88
CA GLN A 318 -26.24 12.29 0.64
C GLN A 318 -26.75 12.91 -0.66
N SER A 319 -26.14 14.00 -1.13
CA SER A 319 -26.51 14.62 -2.41
C SER A 319 -26.05 13.85 -3.65
N VAL A 320 -25.13 12.89 -3.47
CA VAL A 320 -24.50 12.10 -4.55
C VAL A 320 -24.80 10.60 -4.41
N LEU A 321 -24.84 10.11 -3.18
CA LEU A 321 -25.11 8.74 -2.79
C LEU A 321 -26.42 8.72 -2.01
N GLN A 322 -27.44 8.05 -2.54
CA GLN A 322 -28.66 7.74 -1.78
C GLN A 322 -28.43 6.54 -0.83
N LEU A 323 -27.30 6.53 -0.12
CA LEU A 323 -26.85 5.39 0.69
C LEU A 323 -26.52 5.80 2.11
N ASP A 324 -26.26 4.77 2.93
CA ASP A 324 -25.95 4.84 4.35
C ASP A 324 -24.80 5.81 4.66
N SER A 325 -24.89 6.44 5.84
CA SER A 325 -23.90 7.39 6.35
C SER A 325 -22.51 6.76 6.52
N ILE A 326 -21.47 7.56 6.28
CA ILE A 326 -20.11 7.25 6.73
C ILE A 326 -19.95 7.66 8.19
N THR A 327 -18.99 7.06 8.90
CA THR A 327 -18.67 7.45 10.28
C THR A 327 -17.17 7.60 10.48
N PHE A 328 -16.76 8.48 11.39
CA PHE A 328 -15.38 8.55 11.88
C PHE A 328 -15.21 7.75 13.18
N LYS A 329 -16.32 7.38 13.82
CA LYS A 329 -16.34 6.69 15.12
C LYS A 329 -16.26 5.17 14.96
N PRO A 330 -15.56 4.47 15.86
CA PRO A 330 -15.50 3.02 15.87
C PRO A 330 -16.72 2.42 16.57
N THR A 331 -17.88 2.46 15.92
CA THR A 331 -19.12 1.86 16.44
C THR A 331 -19.46 0.56 15.72
N PRO A 332 -20.12 -0.41 16.38
CA PRO A 332 -20.70 -1.55 15.69
C PRO A 332 -21.54 -1.08 14.48
N PRO A 333 -21.53 -1.81 13.35
CA PRO A 333 -20.93 -3.13 13.13
C PRO A 333 -19.48 -3.12 12.57
N LEU A 334 -18.59 -2.25 13.08
CA LEU A 334 -17.16 -2.33 12.79
C LEU A 334 -16.58 -3.70 13.18
N ILE A 335 -15.95 -4.38 12.21
CA ILE A 335 -15.35 -5.70 12.44
C ILE A 335 -14.00 -5.57 13.19
N GLN A 336 -13.55 -6.65 13.83
CA GLN A 336 -12.26 -6.65 14.54
C GLN A 336 -11.10 -6.57 13.54
N GLY A 337 -10.24 -5.56 13.69
CA GLY A 337 -8.98 -5.41 12.94
C GLY A 337 -7.82 -6.16 13.56
N TYR A 338 -6.85 -6.55 12.73
CA TYR A 338 -5.62 -7.25 13.13
C TYR A 338 -4.37 -6.57 12.57
N ASP A 339 -3.33 -6.49 13.40
CA ASP A 339 -2.04 -5.95 12.98
C ASP A 339 -1.27 -6.93 12.07
N GLU A 340 -0.04 -6.55 11.68
CA GLU A 340 0.84 -7.37 10.86
C GLU A 340 1.20 -8.73 11.49
N GLY A 341 1.15 -8.82 12.83
CA GLY A 341 1.39 -10.03 13.62
C GLY A 341 0.13 -10.88 13.86
N MET A 342 -1.02 -10.49 13.29
CA MET A 342 -2.32 -11.13 13.49
C MET A 342 -2.88 -11.00 14.92
N GLU A 343 -2.44 -9.99 15.67
CA GLU A 343 -2.99 -9.65 16.98
C GLU A 343 -4.15 -8.66 16.84
N PRO A 344 -5.24 -8.83 17.62
CA PRO A 344 -6.37 -7.91 17.56
C PRO A 344 -5.97 -6.54 18.10
N VAL A 345 -6.28 -5.49 17.34
CA VAL A 345 -5.96 -4.11 17.70
C VAL A 345 -7.20 -3.23 17.71
N PRO A 346 -7.24 -2.17 18.53
CA PRO A 346 -8.34 -1.22 18.51
C PRO A 346 -8.39 -0.47 17.18
N ALA A 347 -9.60 -0.06 16.84
CA ALA A 347 -9.88 0.84 15.75
C ALA A 347 -9.27 2.24 16.00
N TRP A 348 -8.72 2.86 14.97
CA TRP A 348 -8.17 4.20 15.07
C TRP A 348 -9.28 5.25 15.17
N THR A 349 -9.14 6.13 16.14
CA THR A 349 -9.96 7.33 16.30
C THR A 349 -9.13 8.55 15.94
N PHE A 350 -9.74 9.52 15.25
CA PHE A 350 -9.05 10.71 14.79
C PHE A 350 -9.73 11.96 15.33
N LYS A 351 -8.92 12.96 15.67
CA LYS A 351 -9.36 14.34 15.85
C LYS A 351 -8.89 15.20 14.69
N ALA A 352 -7.86 16.02 14.86
CA ALA A 352 -7.43 16.98 13.83
C ALA A 352 -6.92 16.35 12.53
N MET A 353 -6.48 15.09 12.60
CA MET A 353 -5.97 14.35 11.46
C MET A 353 -7.06 13.58 10.71
N ALA A 354 -8.35 13.83 10.99
CA ALA A 354 -9.44 13.02 10.46
C ALA A 354 -9.48 12.94 8.93
N GLY A 355 -9.18 14.06 8.25
CA GLY A 355 -9.09 14.11 6.79
C GLY A 355 -8.02 13.18 6.18
N ALA A 356 -7.07 12.68 6.99
CA ALA A 356 -6.04 11.76 6.51
C ALA A 356 -6.48 10.29 6.48
N GLY A 357 -7.46 9.87 7.30
CA GLY A 357 -7.71 8.44 7.45
C GLY A 357 -8.91 7.99 8.29
N ALA A 358 -9.79 8.89 8.73
CA ALA A 358 -10.81 8.54 9.72
C ALA A 358 -11.98 7.70 9.21
N LEU A 359 -12.18 7.63 7.89
CA LEU A 359 -13.42 7.11 7.32
C LEU A 359 -13.58 5.62 7.58
N LYS A 360 -14.74 5.28 8.13
CA LYS A 360 -15.24 3.93 8.33
C LYS A 360 -16.58 3.78 7.61
N THR A 361 -16.70 2.74 6.81
CA THR A 361 -17.95 2.44 6.08
C THR A 361 -17.97 1.01 5.57
N THR A 362 -19.06 0.62 4.90
CA THR A 362 -19.26 -0.71 4.33
C THR A 362 -18.67 -0.83 2.93
N LEU A 363 -18.51 -2.07 2.45
CA LEU A 363 -18.17 -2.35 1.06
C LEU A 363 -19.18 -1.72 0.08
N LYS A 364 -20.48 -1.80 0.41
CA LYS A 364 -21.56 -1.28 -0.43
C LYS A 364 -21.46 0.23 -0.63
N ALA A 365 -21.26 0.99 0.44
CA ALA A 365 -21.10 2.44 0.37
C ALA A 365 -19.82 2.85 -0.37
N THR A 366 -18.71 2.14 -0.12
CA THR A 366 -17.43 2.37 -0.82
C THR A 366 -17.57 2.13 -2.32
N ALA A 367 -18.18 1.02 -2.71
CA ALA A 367 -18.39 0.65 -4.11
C ALA A 367 -19.34 1.62 -4.82
N ALA A 368 -20.37 2.12 -4.14
CA ALA A 368 -21.27 3.11 -4.72
C ALA A 368 -20.61 4.47 -4.91
N PHE A 369 -19.75 4.91 -3.99
CA PHE A 369 -18.93 6.10 -4.23
C PHE A 369 -18.04 5.89 -5.45
N LEU A 370 -17.35 4.75 -5.55
CA LEU A 370 -16.55 4.41 -6.72
C LEU A 370 -17.38 4.37 -8.02
N GLN A 371 -18.62 3.89 -7.98
CA GLN A 371 -19.51 3.89 -9.13
C GLN A 371 -19.83 5.32 -9.60
N GLN A 372 -20.04 6.25 -8.67
CA GLN A 372 -20.21 7.67 -9.02
C GLN A 372 -18.94 8.26 -9.63
N GLN A 373 -17.75 7.89 -9.11
CA GLN A 373 -16.47 8.26 -9.73
C GLN A 373 -16.37 7.74 -11.16
N ILE A 374 -16.76 6.49 -11.43
CA ILE A 374 -16.75 5.92 -12.78
C ILE A 374 -17.70 6.66 -13.71
N ASN A 375 -18.91 7.00 -13.23
CA ASN A 375 -19.97 7.63 -14.00
C ASN A 375 -19.70 9.10 -14.34
N GLU A 376 -18.95 9.82 -13.51
CA GLU A 376 -18.52 11.22 -13.69
C GLU A 376 -19.64 12.23 -13.99
N GLN A 377 -20.87 11.98 -13.54
CA GLN A 377 -22.01 12.88 -13.79
C GLN A 377 -21.96 14.15 -12.92
N ASP A 378 -21.41 14.04 -11.71
CA ASP A 378 -21.23 15.18 -10.82
C ASP A 378 -19.99 16.01 -11.20
N LYS A 379 -20.14 17.34 -11.27
CA LYS A 379 -19.06 18.26 -11.67
C LYS A 379 -17.84 18.19 -10.73
N ALA A 380 -18.06 18.02 -9.43
CA ALA A 380 -16.98 17.93 -8.45
C ALA A 380 -16.25 16.59 -8.56
N ILE A 381 -16.98 15.49 -8.81
CA ILE A 381 -16.37 14.19 -9.15
C ILE A 381 -15.45 14.33 -10.36
N LYS A 382 -15.97 14.85 -11.48
CA LYS A 382 -15.18 14.99 -12.71
C LYS A 382 -13.95 15.87 -12.49
N LEU A 383 -14.09 16.96 -11.74
CA LEU A 383 -12.97 17.81 -11.36
C LEU A 383 -11.94 17.06 -10.51
N SER A 384 -12.38 16.18 -9.60
CA SER A 384 -11.51 15.44 -8.69
C SER A 384 -10.50 14.51 -9.39
N HIS A 385 -10.75 14.15 -10.65
CA HIS A 385 -9.86 13.34 -11.48
C HIS A 385 -8.79 14.14 -12.24
N THR A 386 -8.83 15.47 -12.15
CA THR A 386 -7.88 16.33 -12.84
C THR A 386 -6.56 16.35 -12.08
N VAL A 387 -5.46 15.96 -12.76
CA VAL A 387 -4.11 16.04 -12.20
C VAL A 387 -3.81 17.47 -11.78
N ILE A 388 -3.38 17.64 -10.53
CA ILE A 388 -3.17 18.95 -9.92
C ILE A 388 -1.97 19.68 -10.54
N ASP A 389 -0.89 18.94 -10.77
CA ASP A 389 0.30 19.46 -11.43
C ASP A 389 0.96 18.33 -12.25
N PRO A 390 0.92 18.40 -13.60
CA PRO A 390 1.48 17.36 -14.46
C PRO A 390 3.01 17.31 -14.44
N HIS A 391 3.68 18.30 -13.84
CA HIS A 391 5.14 18.36 -13.76
C HIS A 391 5.70 17.73 -12.48
N ILE A 392 4.85 17.36 -11.52
CA ILE A 392 5.25 16.76 -10.25
C ILE A 392 4.89 15.27 -10.26
N GLN A 393 5.88 14.42 -10.01
CA GLN A 393 5.68 12.98 -9.89
C GLN A 393 5.60 12.54 -8.41
N PRO A 394 4.83 11.48 -8.09
CA PRO A 394 3.87 10.80 -8.99
C PRO A 394 2.71 11.73 -9.38
N LEU A 395 2.04 11.45 -10.50
CA LEU A 395 0.87 12.22 -10.92
C LEU A 395 -0.29 12.00 -9.92
N ILE A 396 -0.69 13.08 -9.27
CA ILE A 396 -1.76 13.08 -8.27
C ILE A 396 -2.83 14.11 -8.66
N ALA A 397 -4.08 13.66 -8.68
CA ALA A 397 -5.25 14.52 -8.81
C ALA A 397 -5.72 14.97 -7.41
N TYR A 398 -7.02 14.99 -7.12
CA TYR A 398 -7.52 15.33 -5.79
C TYR A 398 -7.39 14.10 -4.87
N ALA A 399 -6.16 13.84 -4.41
CA ALA A 399 -5.68 12.63 -3.72
C ALA A 399 -5.43 11.42 -4.63
N TRP A 400 -6.20 11.26 -5.71
CA TRP A 400 -6.08 10.09 -6.58
C TRP A 400 -4.70 9.96 -7.22
N GLN A 401 -4.14 8.76 -7.16
CA GLN A 401 -3.00 8.37 -7.99
C GLN A 401 -3.50 8.16 -9.42
N VAL A 402 -2.82 8.78 -10.40
CA VAL A 402 -3.17 8.66 -11.81
C VAL A 402 -1.98 8.05 -12.55
N ALA A 403 -2.11 6.80 -12.98
CA ALA A 403 -1.01 6.11 -13.64
C ALA A 403 -1.49 5.33 -14.87
N PRO A 404 -0.77 5.37 -16.00
CA PRO A 404 -0.97 4.40 -17.08
C PRO A 404 -0.84 2.99 -16.51
N PHE A 405 -1.82 2.13 -16.80
CA PHE A 405 -1.72 0.75 -16.35
C PHE A 405 -0.71 0.01 -17.24
N LYS A 406 0.31 -0.59 -16.62
CA LYS A 406 1.52 -1.06 -17.32
C LYS A 406 1.17 -1.92 -18.55
N LYS A 407 1.75 -1.55 -19.69
CA LYS A 407 1.63 -2.26 -20.99
C LYS A 407 0.21 -2.26 -21.58
N GLN A 408 -0.67 -1.37 -21.14
CA GLN A 408 -2.03 -1.20 -21.66
C GLN A 408 -2.31 0.27 -22.01
N ALA A 409 -3.33 0.49 -22.83
CA ALA A 409 -3.74 1.83 -23.28
C ALA A 409 -4.66 2.57 -22.29
N ASP A 410 -5.04 1.93 -21.18
CA ASP A 410 -5.96 2.49 -20.18
C ASP A 410 -5.20 3.13 -19.00
N THR A 411 -5.85 4.11 -18.37
CA THR A 411 -5.33 4.82 -17.20
C THR A 411 -6.08 4.35 -15.97
N LEU A 412 -5.33 3.95 -14.95
CA LEU A 412 -5.87 3.61 -13.64
C LEU A 412 -5.87 4.86 -12.75
N ILE A 413 -7.05 5.22 -12.25
CA ILE A 413 -7.24 6.20 -11.17
C ILE A 413 -7.52 5.42 -9.91
N TRP A 414 -6.64 5.51 -8.91
CA TRP A 414 -6.69 4.63 -7.74
C TRP A 414 -6.16 5.26 -6.46
N HIS A 415 -6.44 4.60 -5.34
CA HIS A 415 -5.84 4.88 -4.05
C HIS A 415 -5.88 3.62 -3.17
N ASN A 416 -4.96 3.52 -2.21
CA ASN A 416 -4.98 2.48 -1.19
C ASN A 416 -5.04 3.09 0.22
N GLY A 417 -5.26 2.25 1.23
CA GLY A 417 -5.38 2.70 2.61
C GLY A 417 -4.89 1.64 3.56
N MET A 418 -4.36 2.08 4.70
CA MET A 418 -3.97 1.21 5.79
C MET A 418 -4.13 1.96 7.11
N THR A 419 -4.55 1.21 8.14
CA THR A 419 -4.56 1.64 9.54
C THR A 419 -3.87 0.57 10.39
N GLY A 420 -3.95 0.66 11.72
CA GLY A 420 -3.32 -0.30 12.62
C GLY A 420 -3.85 -1.73 12.47
N GLY A 421 -5.11 -1.88 11.99
CA GLY A 421 -5.77 -3.17 11.89
C GLY A 421 -6.46 -3.45 10.56
N PHE A 422 -6.32 -2.59 9.55
CA PHE A 422 -7.07 -2.70 8.29
C PHE A 422 -6.22 -2.28 7.10
N SER A 423 -6.58 -2.79 5.94
CA SER A 423 -6.03 -2.36 4.65
C SER A 423 -7.12 -2.32 3.58
N SER A 424 -6.93 -1.47 2.60
CA SER A 424 -7.88 -1.29 1.52
C SER A 424 -7.21 -0.86 0.22
N PHE A 425 -7.85 -1.20 -0.88
CA PHE A 425 -7.51 -0.74 -2.22
C PHE A 425 -8.80 -0.37 -2.93
N TYR A 426 -8.78 0.72 -3.69
CA TYR A 426 -9.79 0.90 -4.72
C TYR A 426 -9.31 1.73 -5.90
N GLY A 427 -9.93 1.52 -7.05
CA GLY A 427 -9.62 2.27 -8.26
C GLY A 427 -10.42 1.81 -9.45
N PHE A 428 -10.34 2.56 -10.54
CA PHE A 428 -11.06 2.29 -11.77
C PHE A 428 -10.28 2.71 -13.00
N PHE A 429 -10.61 2.04 -14.10
CA PHE A 429 -10.08 2.32 -15.43
C PHE A 429 -10.90 3.41 -16.11
N THR A 430 -10.24 4.41 -16.71
CA THR A 430 -10.95 5.56 -17.29
C THR A 430 -11.64 5.23 -18.60
N GLN A 431 -11.10 4.31 -19.41
CA GLN A 431 -11.72 3.91 -20.69
C GLN A 431 -12.66 2.73 -20.52
N GLN A 432 -12.21 1.63 -19.89
CA GLN A 432 -13.05 0.45 -19.65
C GLN A 432 -14.20 0.73 -18.66
N LYS A 433 -14.09 1.81 -17.87
CA LYS A 433 -15.09 2.18 -16.86
C LYS A 433 -15.42 1.04 -15.90
N THR A 434 -14.43 0.22 -15.56
CA THR A 434 -14.55 -0.87 -14.59
C THR A 434 -13.59 -0.62 -13.44
N GLY A 435 -14.03 -0.89 -12.22
CA GLY A 435 -13.28 -0.65 -11.00
C GLY A 435 -13.31 -1.82 -10.04
N LEU A 436 -12.41 -1.74 -9.06
CA LEU A 436 -12.18 -2.73 -8.03
C LEU A 436 -12.17 -2.05 -6.67
N VAL A 437 -12.82 -2.66 -5.68
CA VAL A 437 -12.65 -2.36 -4.25
C VAL A 437 -12.17 -3.64 -3.56
N ILE A 438 -11.19 -3.53 -2.67
CA ILE A 438 -10.77 -4.57 -1.73
C ILE A 438 -10.72 -3.96 -0.33
N LEU A 439 -11.41 -4.56 0.63
CA LEU A 439 -11.36 -4.21 2.05
C LEU A 439 -10.92 -5.43 2.86
N SER A 440 -9.98 -5.23 3.79
CA SER A 440 -9.42 -6.26 4.67
C SER A 440 -9.33 -5.75 6.10
N ASN A 441 -9.62 -6.61 7.07
CA ASN A 441 -9.39 -6.36 8.50
C ASN A 441 -7.99 -6.79 8.97
N VAL A 442 -7.00 -6.71 8.09
CA VAL A 442 -5.59 -6.96 8.42
C VAL A 442 -4.76 -5.79 7.90
N ALA A 443 -3.83 -5.29 8.71
CA ALA A 443 -2.89 -4.23 8.37
C ALA A 443 -1.77 -4.70 7.41
N GLN A 444 -2.15 -5.36 6.32
CA GLN A 444 -1.25 -5.94 5.33
C GLN A 444 -1.67 -5.53 3.91
N PRO A 445 -0.77 -4.93 3.11
CA PRO A 445 -1.12 -4.36 1.80
C PRO A 445 -1.88 -5.31 0.88
N THR A 446 -2.90 -4.79 0.20
CA THR A 446 -3.72 -5.53 -0.76
C THR A 446 -3.32 -5.25 -2.22
N ASP A 447 -2.39 -4.32 -2.46
CA ASP A 447 -2.01 -3.80 -3.78
C ASP A 447 -1.55 -4.89 -4.76
N ALA A 448 -0.76 -5.87 -4.29
CA ALA A 448 -0.28 -6.96 -5.14
C ALA A 448 -1.42 -7.87 -5.61
N TYR A 449 -2.43 -8.08 -4.77
CA TYR A 449 -3.62 -8.87 -5.08
C TYR A 449 -4.55 -8.08 -6.02
N ALA A 450 -4.73 -6.78 -5.75
CA ALA A 450 -5.45 -5.88 -6.63
C ALA A 450 -4.87 -5.86 -8.04
N ASN A 451 -3.54 -5.82 -8.17
CA ASN A 451 -2.87 -5.80 -9.47
C ASN A 451 -3.19 -7.04 -10.33
N GLU A 452 -3.26 -8.25 -9.75
CA GLU A 452 -3.62 -9.45 -10.52
C GLU A 452 -5.10 -9.45 -10.93
N ILE A 453 -5.99 -8.99 -10.04
CA ILE A 453 -7.42 -8.85 -10.35
C ILE A 453 -7.64 -7.79 -11.45
N LEU A 454 -6.98 -6.65 -11.37
CA LEU A 454 -7.06 -5.58 -12.37
C LEU A 454 -6.58 -6.01 -13.76
N LYS A 455 -5.52 -6.83 -13.85
CA LYS A 455 -5.10 -7.44 -15.12
C LYS A 455 -6.21 -8.33 -15.69
N SER A 456 -6.82 -9.17 -14.85
CA SER A 456 -7.90 -10.07 -15.26
C SER A 456 -9.13 -9.31 -15.77
N LEU A 457 -9.47 -8.17 -15.16
CA LEU A 457 -10.56 -7.29 -15.61
C LEU A 457 -10.31 -6.72 -17.02
N GLN A 458 -9.07 -6.36 -17.36
CA GLN A 458 -8.72 -5.80 -18.67
C GLN A 458 -8.60 -6.86 -19.77
N GLU A 459 -8.56 -8.14 -19.42
CA GLU A 459 -8.51 -9.26 -20.38
C GLU A 459 -9.91 -9.80 -20.74
N GLN A 460 -10.98 -9.18 -20.23
CA GLN A 460 -12.38 -9.42 -20.63
C GLN A 460 -12.75 -8.56 -21.83
#